data_AF-A0A7S0TC14-F1
#
_entry.id   AF-A0A7S0TC14-F1
#
_cell.length_a   1.000
_cell.length_b   1.000
_cell.length_c   1.000
_cell.angle_alpha   90.00
_cell.angle_beta   90.00
_cell.angle_gamma   90.00
#
_symmetry.space_group_name_H-M   'P 1'
#
loop_
_entity.id
_entity.type
_entity.pdbx_description
1 polymer ?
#
loop_
_entity_poly.entity_id
_entity_poly.type
_entity_poly.pdbx_seq_one_letter_code
_entity_poly.pdbx_strand_id
1 'polypeptide(L)'
;MGTIESTEKLGQRVVIAKGKLEKDVENATHRFKWLQQHSPQTLATMIKSVSDSFETCSPFLESTLLIAWMVDAQQVKEIVLNACRKVLRAPIDEAEYRWFTQ
;
A
#
# COMPACT_ATOMS: atom_id res chain seq x y z
N MET A 1 -19.38 11.51 -30.77
CA MET A 1 -18.00 12.04 -30.70
C MET A 1 -17.64 12.37 -29.24
N GLY A 2 -17.45 11.36 -28.38
CA GLY A 2 -17.17 11.60 -26.94
C GLY A 2 -16.34 10.50 -26.24
N THR A 3 -16.18 9.34 -26.88
CA THR A 3 -15.38 8.22 -26.37
C THR A 3 -13.87 8.37 -26.62
N ILE A 4 -13.48 9.01 -27.73
CA ILE A 4 -12.08 9.16 -28.16
C ILE A 4 -11.28 10.07 -27.21
N GLU A 5 -11.85 11.23 -26.82
CA GLU A 5 -11.23 12.12 -25.82
C GLU A 5 -11.08 11.46 -24.45
N SER A 6 -12.03 10.60 -24.07
CA SER A 6 -12.00 9.91 -22.78
C SER A 6 -10.87 8.89 -22.72
N THR A 7 -10.65 8.15 -23.81
CA THR A 7 -9.56 7.17 -23.89
C THR A 7 -8.17 7.83 -23.92
N GLU A 8 -8.02 8.98 -24.58
CA GLU A 8 -6.75 9.73 -24.61
C GLU A 8 -6.40 10.32 -23.23
N LYS A 9 -7.39 10.91 -22.53
CA LYS A 9 -7.20 11.41 -21.16
C LYS A 9 -6.85 10.29 -20.18
N LEU A 10 -7.43 9.10 -20.36
CA LEU A 10 -7.12 7.93 -19.53
C LEU A 10 -5.69 7.43 -19.82
N GLY A 11 -5.29 7.37 -21.09
CA GLY A 11 -3.92 7.04 -21.49
C GLY A 11 -2.89 7.99 -20.88
N GLN A 12 -3.13 9.30 -20.93
CA GLN A 12 -2.25 10.30 -20.31
C GLN A 12 -2.14 10.12 -18.79
N ARG A 13 -3.25 9.85 -18.10
CA ARG A 13 -3.24 9.58 -16.65
C ARG A 13 -2.42 8.34 -16.29
N VAL A 14 -2.54 7.27 -17.07
CA VAL A 14 -1.76 6.04 -16.86
C VAL A 14 -0.27 6.30 -17.05
N VAL A 15 0.11 7.03 -18.10
CA VAL A 15 1.52 7.38 -18.36
C VAL A 15 2.10 8.21 -17.21
N ILE A 16 1.37 9.23 -16.74
CA ILE A 16 1.79 10.06 -15.60
C ILE A 16 1.92 9.22 -14.32
N ALA A 17 0.91 8.39 -14.03
CA ALA A 17 0.90 7.53 -12.85
C ALA A 17 2.08 6.53 -12.87
N LYS A 18 2.36 5.95 -14.04
CA LYS A 18 3.50 5.03 -14.23
C LYS A 18 4.83 5.75 -13.97
N GLY A 19 5.03 6.92 -14.56
CA GLY A 19 6.25 7.70 -14.35
C GLY A 19 6.44 8.16 -12.90
N LYS A 20 5.33 8.43 -12.18
CA LYS A 20 5.38 8.71 -10.75
C LYS A 20 5.79 7.46 -9.95
N LEU A 21 5.16 6.32 -10.21
CA LEU A 21 5.47 5.07 -9.55
C LEU A 21 6.94 4.66 -9.74
N GLU A 22 7.47 4.80 -10.96
CA GLU A 22 8.88 4.52 -11.26
C GLU A 22 9.83 5.35 -10.39
N LYS A 23 9.56 6.66 -10.26
CA LYS A 23 10.34 7.56 -9.39
C LYS A 23 10.21 7.20 -7.91
N ASP A 24 9.01 6.85 -7.46
CA ASP A 24 8.77 6.49 -6.06
C ASP A 24 9.51 5.18 -5.69
N VAL A 25 9.54 4.20 -6.61
CA VAL A 25 10.30 2.95 -6.46
C VAL A 25 11.81 3.21 -6.46
N GLU A 26 12.31 4.08 -7.36
CA GLU A 26 13.71 4.47 -7.41
C GLU A 26 14.15 5.12 -6.08
N ASN A 27 13.38 6.10 -5.61
CA ASN A 27 13.61 6.77 -4.33
C ASN A 27 13.58 5.79 -3.14
N ALA A 28 12.61 4.86 -3.11
CA ALA A 28 12.53 3.83 -2.09
C ALA A 28 13.76 2.90 -2.11
N THR A 29 14.23 2.53 -3.29
CA THR A 29 15.42 1.69 -3.48
C THR A 29 16.67 2.38 -2.95
N HIS A 30 16.85 3.67 -3.23
CA HIS A 30 17.96 4.45 -2.70
C HIS A 30 17.93 4.52 -1.18
N ARG A 31 16.76 4.81 -0.59
CA ARG A 31 16.58 4.83 0.87
C ARG A 31 16.84 3.47 1.50
N PHE A 32 16.36 2.39 0.89
CA PHE A 32 16.60 1.03 1.36
C PHE A 32 18.10 0.72 1.40
N LYS A 33 18.84 0.97 0.32
CA LYS A 33 20.30 0.75 0.27
C LYS A 33 21.04 1.56 1.33
N TRP A 34 20.66 2.82 1.51
CA TRP A 34 21.25 3.69 2.51
C TRP A 34 20.96 3.19 3.94
N LEU A 35 19.72 2.82 4.24
CA LEU A 35 19.32 2.27 5.54
C LEU A 35 19.97 0.91 5.83
N GLN A 36 20.11 0.06 4.82
CA GLN A 36 20.79 -1.23 4.95
C GLN A 36 22.25 -1.06 5.40
N GLN A 37 22.93 -0.01 4.92
CA GLN A 37 24.32 0.27 5.26
C GLN A 37 24.48 1.00 6.60
N HIS A 38 23.58 1.92 6.93
CA HIS A 38 23.75 2.83 8.07
C HIS A 38 22.88 2.49 9.28
N SER A 39 21.73 1.84 9.10
CA SER A 39 20.79 1.54 10.20
C SER A 39 19.87 0.36 9.88
N PRO A 40 20.37 -0.89 9.96
CA PRO A 40 19.57 -2.07 9.68
C PRO A 40 18.42 -2.26 10.69
N GLN A 41 18.55 -1.76 11.92
CA GLN A 41 17.47 -1.86 12.92
C GLN A 41 16.24 -1.04 12.50
N THR A 42 16.43 0.05 11.74
CA THR A 42 15.33 0.85 11.22
C THR A 42 14.50 0.05 10.21
N LEU A 43 15.11 -0.84 9.42
CA LEU A 43 14.39 -1.69 8.47
C LEU A 43 13.41 -2.65 9.18
N ALA A 44 13.85 -3.28 10.27
CA ALA A 44 12.98 -4.12 11.10
C ALA A 44 11.84 -3.30 11.75
N THR A 45 12.14 -2.07 12.16
CA THR A 45 11.14 -1.14 12.73
C THR A 45 10.09 -0.74 11.69
N MET A 46 10.46 -0.59 10.42
CA MET A 46 9.53 -0.29 9.34
C MET A 46 8.53 -1.42 9.09
N ILE A 47 8.98 -2.68 9.10
CA ILE A 47 8.08 -3.84 9.00
C ILE A 47 7.07 -3.83 10.15
N LYS A 48 7.56 -3.63 11.38
CA LYS A 48 6.68 -3.57 12.56
C LYS A 48 5.67 -2.44 12.43
N SER A 49 6.10 -1.25 12.03
CA SER A 49 5.20 -0.11 11.82
C SER A 49 4.11 -0.40 10.78
N VAL A 50 4.44 -1.12 9.70
CA VAL A 50 3.44 -1.55 8.70
C VAL A 50 2.46 -2.56 9.31
N SER A 51 2.96 -3.54 10.08
CA SER A 51 2.11 -4.50 10.80
C SER A 51 1.12 -3.80 11.73
N ASP A 52 1.63 -2.94 12.61
CA ASP A 52 0.83 -2.19 13.58
C ASP A 52 -0.23 -1.32 12.86
N SER A 53 0.14 -0.72 11.72
CA SER A 53 -0.78 0.10 10.93
C SER A 53 -1.90 -0.72 10.30
N PHE A 54 -1.61 -1.91 9.79
CA PHE A 54 -2.62 -2.82 9.26
C PHE A 54 -3.53 -3.41 10.35
N GLU A 55 -3.01 -3.67 11.55
CA GLU A 55 -3.79 -4.18 12.68
C GLU A 55 -4.80 -3.15 13.20
N THR A 56 -4.36 -1.89 13.27
CA THR A 56 -5.13 -0.76 13.80
C THR A 56 -5.89 0.02 12.72
N CYS A 57 -5.76 -0.37 11.45
CA CYS A 57 -6.27 0.37 10.29
C CYS A 57 -5.83 1.85 10.27
N SER A 58 -4.61 2.14 10.74
CA SER A 58 -4.08 3.51 10.78
C SER A 58 -3.45 3.92 9.46
N PRO A 59 -3.43 5.22 9.12
CA PRO A 59 -2.73 5.71 7.94
C PRO A 59 -1.22 5.50 8.07
N PHE A 60 -0.57 5.20 6.96
CA PHE A 60 0.88 5.06 6.87
C PHE A 60 1.38 5.61 5.53
N LEU A 61 2.68 5.87 5.45
CA LEU A 61 3.31 6.37 4.22
C LEU A 61 3.55 5.22 3.23
N GLU A 62 3.19 5.44 1.97
CA GLU A 62 3.44 4.48 0.88
C GLU A 62 4.92 4.08 0.78
N SER A 63 5.83 5.04 0.97
CA SER A 63 7.27 4.77 0.96
C SER A 63 7.71 3.78 2.05
N THR A 64 7.04 3.78 3.20
CA THR A 64 7.33 2.84 4.29
C THR A 64 6.90 1.44 3.90
N LEU A 65 5.75 1.30 3.23
CA LEU A 65 5.29 0.03 2.69
C LEU A 65 6.23 -0.51 1.62
N LEU A 66 6.66 0.35 0.67
CA LEU A 66 7.61 -0.06 -0.38
C LEU A 66 8.94 -0.55 0.21
N ILE A 67 9.49 0.16 1.21
CA ILE A 67 10.73 -0.27 1.87
C ILE A 67 10.50 -1.57 2.65
N ALA A 68 9.41 -1.70 3.40
CA ALA A 68 9.09 -2.94 4.10
C ALA A 68 8.99 -4.13 3.14
N TRP A 69 8.39 -3.94 1.96
CA TRP A 69 8.30 -4.94 0.91
C TRP A 69 9.66 -5.35 0.33
N MET A 70 10.61 -4.41 0.26
CA MET A 70 11.99 -4.69 -0.16
C MET A 70 12.80 -5.44 0.91
N VAL A 71 12.46 -5.26 2.19
CA VAL A 71 13.12 -5.97 3.31
C VAL A 71 12.62 -7.41 3.40
N ASP A 72 11.30 -7.60 3.49
CA ASP A 72 10.68 -8.93 3.55
C ASP A 72 9.29 -8.93 2.89
N ALA A 73 9.27 -9.26 1.59
CA ALA A 73 8.05 -9.32 0.81
C ALA A 73 7.06 -10.39 1.31
N GLN A 74 7.56 -11.50 1.86
CA GLN A 74 6.71 -12.62 2.26
C GLN A 74 5.97 -12.28 3.55
N GLN A 75 6.68 -11.71 4.53
CA GLN A 75 6.07 -11.26 5.77
C GLN A 75 5.03 -10.15 5.53
N VAL A 76 5.36 -9.16 4.71
CA VAL A 76 4.43 -8.07 4.38
C VAL A 76 3.18 -8.60 3.67
N LYS A 77 3.34 -9.56 2.76
CA LYS A 77 2.20 -10.23 2.10
C LYS A 77 1.27 -10.90 3.12
N GLU A 78 1.82 -11.58 4.13
CA GLU A 78 1.02 -12.21 5.18
C GLU A 78 0.26 -11.18 6.04
N ILE A 79 0.92 -10.08 6.41
CA ILE A 79 0.29 -8.95 7.14
C ILE A 79 -0.91 -8.43 6.35
N VAL A 80 -0.71 -8.11 5.07
CA VAL A 80 -1.78 -7.58 4.20
C VAL A 80 -2.94 -8.58 4.08
N LEU A 81 -2.64 -9.87 3.84
CA LEU A 81 -3.68 -10.89 3.71
C LEU A 81 -4.47 -11.08 5.01
N ASN A 82 -3.81 -11.01 6.17
CA ASN A 82 -4.48 -11.12 7.46
C ASN A 82 -5.38 -9.91 7.73
N ALA A 83 -4.92 -8.70 7.41
CA ALA A 83 -5.73 -7.50 7.51
C ALA A 83 -6.96 -7.57 6.57
N CYS A 84 -6.76 -7.96 5.31
CA CYS A 84 -7.87 -8.16 4.37
C CYS A 84 -8.86 -9.22 4.86
N ARG A 85 -8.38 -10.35 5.42
CA ARG A 85 -9.28 -11.37 6.00
C ARG A 85 -10.10 -10.82 7.15
N LYS A 86 -9.53 -9.99 8.02
CA LYS A 86 -10.24 -9.36 9.13
C LYS A 86 -11.40 -8.50 8.62
N VAL A 87 -11.15 -7.69 7.59
CA VAL A 87 -12.17 -6.82 6.97
C VAL A 87 -13.22 -7.65 6.23
N LEU A 88 -12.79 -8.61 5.40
CA LEU A 88 -13.68 -9.38 4.53
C LEU A 88 -14.48 -10.47 5.26
N ARG A 89 -14.01 -10.92 6.44
CA ARG A 89 -14.71 -11.91 7.28
C ARG A 89 -15.46 -11.28 8.45
N ALA A 90 -15.40 -9.96 8.63
CA ALA A 90 -16.25 -9.30 9.61
C ALA A 90 -17.71 -9.66 9.25
N PRO A 91 -18.48 -10.29 10.17
CA PRO A 91 -19.87 -10.60 9.90
C PRO A 91 -20.59 -9.30 9.58
N ILE A 92 -21.27 -9.27 8.44
CA ILE A 92 -22.10 -8.12 8.07
C ILE A 92 -23.23 -8.09 9.10
N ASP A 93 -23.26 -7.06 9.93
CA ASP A 93 -24.42 -6.79 10.78
C ASP A 93 -25.59 -6.46 9.86
N GLU A 94 -26.63 -7.30 9.88
CA GLU A 94 -27.79 -7.16 9.02
C GLU A 94 -28.53 -5.83 9.28
N ALA A 95 -28.46 -5.29 10.51
CA ALA A 95 -29.01 -3.99 10.85
C ALA A 95 -28.21 -2.84 10.24
N GLU A 96 -26.88 -2.87 10.33
CA GLU A 96 -26.00 -1.84 9.71
C GLU A 96 -26.07 -1.89 8.18
N TYR A 97 -26.13 -3.09 7.60
CA TYR A 97 -26.27 -3.27 6.17
C TYR A 97 -27.59 -2.69 5.64
N ARG A 98 -28.71 -2.99 6.32
CA ARG A 98 -30.03 -2.45 5.94
C ARG A 98 -30.06 -0.92 6.05
N TRP A 99 -29.39 -0.33 7.04
CA TRP A 99 -29.24 1.12 7.16
C TRP A 99 -28.44 1.72 5.98
N PHE A 100 -27.34 1.09 5.57
CA PHE A 100 -26.50 1.58 4.47
C PHE A 100 -27.19 1.53 3.10
N THR A 101 -28.13 0.61 2.90
CA THR A 101 -28.83 0.43 1.61
C THR A 101 -30.09 1.29 1.41
N GLN A 102 -30.47 2.12 2.40
CA GLN A 102 -31.58 3.09 2.28
C GLN A 102 -31.12 4.40 1.63
#